data_AF-D7L1Q0-F1
#
_entry.id   AF-D7L1Q0-F1
#
_cell.length_a   1.000
_cell.length_b   1.000
_cell.length_c   1.000
_cell.angle_alpha   90.00
_cell.angle_beta   90.00
_cell.angle_gamma   90.00
#
_symmetry.space_group_name_H-M   'P 1'
#
loop_
_entity.id
_entity.type
_entity.pdbx_description
1 polymer ?
#
loop_
_entity_poly.entity_id
_entity_poly.type
_entity_poly.pdbx_seq_one_letter_code
_entity_poly.pdbx_strand_id
1 'polypeptide(L)'
;MHTYCSGDASSRVHHLGLHKALCVLMGWNFSKAPDNSKAYQNLPAEEAAINQAQLIIWPPHVIVHNTSTGKGKEGRMEGFGNKTMDNRIRELGLTGGKSKSLYGREGHLGITLFKFAGDDSGLREAMRMAEYFEKINRGRKSWGRVQTRTPSKDDEKNPSLVEVDGRTGEKKRIFYGYLATVTDLDKVDMDTRKKTTIESLRELTGKK
;
A
#
# COMPACT_ATOMS: atom_id res chain seq x y z
N MET A 1 8.82 -21.55 26.10
CA MET A 1 9.69 -20.64 25.33
C MET A 1 10.65 -21.45 24.45
N HIS A 2 10.21 -21.91 23.27
CA HIS A 2 11.13 -22.60 22.33
C HIS A 2 11.98 -21.61 21.51
N THR A 3 11.49 -20.40 21.26
CA THR A 3 12.12 -19.39 20.41
C THR A 3 13.29 -18.66 21.08
N TYR A 4 13.28 -18.52 22.41
CA TYR A 4 14.33 -17.83 23.19
C TYR A 4 15.41 -18.77 23.73
N CYS A 5 15.14 -20.07 23.76
CA CYS A 5 15.97 -21.06 24.46
C CYS A 5 16.48 -22.17 23.51
N SER A 6 16.64 -21.91 22.20
CA SER A 6 17.28 -22.90 21.32
C SER A 6 18.79 -22.92 21.56
N GLY A 7 19.36 -24.14 21.66
CA GLY A 7 20.80 -24.35 21.81
C GLY A 7 21.61 -24.03 20.55
N ASP A 8 20.97 -24.07 19.38
CA ASP A 8 21.56 -23.64 18.11
C ASP A 8 21.37 -22.14 17.89
N ALA A 9 22.47 -21.43 17.66
CA ALA A 9 22.51 -19.99 17.46
C ALA A 9 21.85 -19.55 16.13
N SER A 10 21.97 -20.36 15.08
CA SER A 10 21.36 -20.05 13.77
C SER A 10 19.84 -20.11 13.85
N SER A 11 19.31 -21.22 14.39
CA SER A 11 17.87 -21.37 14.64
C SER A 11 17.31 -20.27 15.54
N ARG A 12 18.06 -19.83 16.55
CA ARG A 12 17.65 -18.75 17.46
C ARG A 12 17.41 -17.43 16.74
N VAL A 13 18.27 -17.07 15.78
CA VAL A 13 18.12 -15.83 15.00
C VAL A 13 16.82 -15.89 14.17
N HIS A 14 16.56 -17.01 13.50
CA HIS A 14 15.34 -17.18 12.72
C HIS A 14 14.08 -17.15 13.61
N HIS A 15 14.12 -17.79 14.77
CA HIS A 15 13.01 -17.77 15.72
C HIS A 15 12.71 -16.37 16.27
N LEU A 16 13.75 -15.61 16.63
CA LEU A 16 13.59 -14.23 17.10
C LEU A 16 13.11 -13.30 15.98
N GLY A 17 13.58 -13.49 14.75
CA GLY A 17 13.10 -12.77 13.58
C GLY A 17 11.61 -13.02 13.33
N LEU A 18 11.17 -14.28 13.36
CA LEU A 18 9.76 -14.64 13.22
C LEU A 18 8.90 -14.07 14.35
N HIS A 19 9.38 -14.13 15.59
CA HIS A 19 8.68 -13.55 16.74
C HIS A 19 8.48 -12.04 16.57
N LYS A 20 9.55 -11.30 16.21
CA LYS A 20 9.48 -9.86 15.95
C LYS A 20 8.48 -9.54 14.84
N ALA A 21 8.52 -10.28 13.73
CA ALA A 21 7.58 -10.10 12.63
C ALA A 21 6.12 -10.29 13.08
N LEU A 22 5.83 -11.38 13.81
CA LEU A 22 4.50 -11.65 14.35
C LEU A 22 4.02 -10.53 15.28
N CYS A 23 4.88 -10.06 16.19
CA CYS A 23 4.54 -8.97 17.10
C CYS A 23 4.18 -7.69 16.32
N VAL A 24 4.97 -7.30 15.32
CA VAL A 24 4.65 -6.12 14.50
C VAL A 24 3.30 -6.28 13.78
N LEU A 25 3.03 -7.45 13.20
CA LEU A 25 1.75 -7.73 12.53
C LEU A 25 0.55 -7.62 13.49
N MET A 26 0.70 -8.09 14.72
CA MET A 26 -0.35 -8.06 15.73
C MET A 26 -0.46 -6.69 16.45
N GLY A 27 0.44 -5.75 16.17
CA GLY A 27 0.51 -4.48 16.89
C GLY A 27 1.01 -4.65 18.32
N TRP A 28 1.82 -5.68 18.58
CA TRP A 28 2.40 -6.00 19.87
C TRP A 28 3.83 -5.46 20.00
N ASN A 29 4.22 -5.17 21.24
CA ASN A 29 5.56 -4.75 21.62
C ASN A 29 6.55 -5.92 21.57
N PHE A 30 7.37 -5.98 20.52
CA PHE A 30 8.38 -7.01 20.31
C PHE A 30 9.57 -6.93 21.30
N SER A 31 9.71 -5.83 22.05
CA SER A 31 10.77 -5.67 23.06
C SER A 31 10.38 -6.26 24.43
N LYS A 32 9.12 -6.66 24.61
CA LYS A 32 8.65 -7.34 25.82
C LYS A 32 8.58 -8.83 25.58
N ALA A 33 9.08 -9.62 26.55
CA ALA A 33 8.97 -11.06 26.48
C ALA A 33 7.48 -11.48 26.52
N PRO A 34 7.06 -12.51 25.76
CA PRO A 34 5.72 -13.04 25.81
C PRO A 34 5.52 -13.91 27.08
N ASP A 35 5.46 -13.25 28.23
CA ASP A 35 5.18 -13.85 29.53
C ASP A 35 3.67 -13.88 29.85
N ASN A 36 3.32 -14.34 31.06
CA ASN A 36 1.94 -14.45 31.53
C ASN A 36 1.26 -13.09 31.77
N SER A 37 2.00 -11.99 31.88
CA SER A 37 1.46 -10.65 32.14
C SER A 37 0.78 -10.05 30.91
N LYS A 38 1.05 -10.60 29.71
CA LYS A 38 0.61 -10.05 28.41
C LYS A 38 1.05 -8.59 28.17
N ALA A 39 2.08 -8.10 28.87
CA ALA A 39 2.58 -6.73 28.69
C ALA A 39 3.01 -6.44 27.25
N TYR A 40 3.43 -7.47 26.50
CA TYR A 40 3.72 -7.36 25.07
C TYR A 40 2.51 -6.94 24.21
N GLN A 41 1.28 -7.12 24.66
CA GLN A 41 0.09 -6.66 23.92
C GLN A 41 -0.17 -5.16 24.08
N ASN A 42 0.49 -4.52 25.06
CA ASN A 42 0.30 -3.12 25.38
C ASN A 42 1.31 -2.27 24.57
N LEU A 43 0.95 -1.98 23.32
CA LEU A 43 1.64 -1.01 22.47
C LEU A 43 0.65 0.09 22.05
N PRO A 44 1.00 1.38 22.14
CA PRO A 44 0.14 2.45 21.63
C PRO A 44 -0.19 2.24 20.16
N ALA A 45 -1.44 2.50 19.77
CA ALA A 45 -1.91 2.26 18.41
C ALA A 45 -1.09 3.04 17.34
N GLU A 46 -0.62 4.24 17.68
CA GLU A 46 0.24 5.03 16.80
C GLU A 46 1.59 4.36 16.56
N GLU A 47 2.21 3.83 17.62
CA GLU A 47 3.49 3.12 17.51
C GLU A 47 3.34 1.80 16.76
N ALA A 48 2.25 1.05 17.01
CA ALA A 48 1.90 -0.14 16.24
C ALA A 48 1.76 0.18 14.75
N ALA A 49 1.05 1.27 14.41
CA ALA A 49 0.86 1.71 13.04
C ALA A 49 2.18 2.11 12.37
N ILE A 50 3.08 2.81 13.09
CA ILE A 50 4.42 3.14 12.59
C ILE A 50 5.21 1.86 12.30
N ASN A 51 5.20 0.89 13.22
CA ASN A 51 5.91 -0.37 13.04
C ASN A 51 5.38 -1.16 11.82
N GLN A 52 4.07 -1.24 11.64
CA GLN A 52 3.46 -1.89 10.49
C GLN A 52 3.73 -1.15 9.18
N ALA A 53 3.76 0.18 9.20
CA ALA A 53 4.07 0.99 8.01
C ALA A 53 5.51 0.81 7.51
N GLN A 54 6.42 0.30 8.34
CA GLN A 54 7.77 -0.08 7.92
C GLN A 54 7.83 -1.42 7.19
N LEU A 55 6.79 -2.26 7.29
CA LEU A 55 6.74 -3.55 6.60
C LEU A 55 6.10 -3.36 5.23
N ILE A 56 6.92 -3.40 4.19
CA ILE A 56 6.50 -3.18 2.81
C ILE A 56 6.32 -4.48 2.05
N ILE A 57 5.45 -4.46 1.04
CA ILE A 57 5.37 -5.55 0.06
C ILE A 57 6.59 -5.46 -0.86
N TRP A 58 7.29 -6.59 -1.06
CA TRP A 58 8.47 -6.70 -1.91
C TRP A 58 8.27 -7.71 -3.05
N PRO A 59 8.66 -7.43 -4.31
CA PRO A 59 9.22 -6.18 -4.82
C PRO A 59 8.36 -4.95 -4.50
N PRO A 60 8.91 -3.72 -4.46
CA PRO A 60 8.15 -2.55 -4.06
C PRO A 60 6.91 -2.34 -4.94
N HIS A 61 5.77 -2.10 -4.31
CA HIS A 61 4.54 -1.74 -4.99
C HIS A 61 4.03 -0.39 -4.49
N VAL A 62 3.52 0.44 -5.40
CA VAL A 62 2.69 1.60 -5.05
C VAL A 62 1.24 1.28 -5.40
N ILE A 63 0.34 1.52 -4.45
CA ILE A 63 -1.11 1.41 -4.67
C ILE A 63 -1.62 2.78 -5.07
N VAL A 64 -2.32 2.84 -6.21
CA VAL A 64 -3.03 4.04 -6.67
C VAL A 64 -4.53 3.77 -6.67
N HIS A 65 -5.28 4.62 -5.97
CA HIS A 65 -6.73 4.58 -5.80
C HIS A 65 -7.46 5.59 -6.69
N ASN A 66 -8.79 5.44 -6.72
CA ASN A 66 -9.72 6.26 -7.50
C ASN A 66 -9.48 6.12 -9.02
N THR A 67 -9.17 4.89 -9.45
CA THR A 67 -8.91 4.59 -10.87
C THR A 67 -10.11 4.00 -11.60
N SER A 68 -11.28 3.93 -10.94
CA SER A 68 -12.55 3.58 -11.58
C SER A 68 -13.15 4.76 -12.34
N THR A 69 -13.75 4.49 -13.49
CA THR A 69 -14.38 5.48 -14.38
C THR A 69 -15.90 5.41 -14.38
N GLY A 70 -16.47 4.58 -13.49
CA GLY A 70 -17.91 4.36 -13.39
C GLY A 70 -18.37 3.04 -14.01
N LYS A 71 -19.68 2.82 -14.05
CA LYS A 71 -20.27 1.61 -14.62
C LYS A 71 -20.36 1.74 -16.15
N GLY A 72 -19.89 0.72 -16.85
CA GLY A 72 -20.05 0.57 -18.29
C GLY A 72 -21.49 0.20 -18.67
N LYS A 73 -21.73 0.03 -19.97
CA LYS A 73 -23.06 -0.27 -20.54
C LYS A 73 -23.68 -1.57 -19.99
N GLU A 74 -22.84 -2.55 -19.67
CA GLU A 74 -23.24 -3.85 -19.11
C GLU A 74 -23.40 -3.83 -17.59
N GLY A 75 -23.30 -2.65 -16.96
CA GLY A 75 -23.42 -2.49 -15.50
C GLY A 75 -22.17 -2.88 -14.71
N ARG A 76 -21.16 -3.49 -15.37
CA ARG A 76 -19.85 -3.80 -14.79
C ARG A 76 -19.04 -2.52 -14.54
N MET A 77 -18.31 -2.47 -13.43
CA MET A 77 -17.43 -1.35 -13.11
C MET A 77 -16.25 -1.30 -14.08
N GLU A 78 -16.03 -0.15 -14.69
CA GLU A 78 -14.91 0.16 -15.56
C GLU A 78 -13.88 1.04 -14.84
N GLY A 79 -12.69 1.12 -15.39
CA GLY A 79 -11.60 1.92 -14.86
C GLY A 79 -10.44 2.01 -15.82
N PHE A 80 -9.44 2.79 -15.44
CA PHE A 80 -8.25 2.97 -16.26
C PHE A 80 -7.47 1.65 -16.39
N GLY A 81 -7.29 1.18 -17.61
CA GLY A 81 -6.43 0.04 -17.91
C GLY A 81 -4.94 0.37 -17.73
N ASN A 82 -4.10 -0.68 -17.72
CA ASN A 82 -2.67 -0.57 -17.43
C ASN A 82 -1.97 0.51 -18.30
N LYS A 83 -2.06 0.41 -19.63
CA LYS A 83 -1.40 1.37 -20.55
C LYS A 83 -1.83 2.82 -20.29
N THR A 84 -3.11 3.04 -19.97
CA THR A 84 -3.63 4.37 -19.65
C THR A 84 -3.06 4.87 -18.33
N MET A 85 -2.97 4.02 -17.32
CA MET A 85 -2.37 4.37 -16.04
C MET A 85 -0.86 4.65 -16.15
N ASP A 86 -0.12 3.87 -16.94
CA ASP A 86 1.31 4.13 -17.22
C ASP A 86 1.49 5.53 -17.86
N ASN A 87 0.62 5.89 -18.81
CA ASN A 87 0.66 7.21 -19.43
C ASN A 87 0.31 8.34 -18.45
N ARG A 88 -0.74 8.16 -17.62
CA ARG A 88 -1.15 9.15 -16.62
C ARG A 88 -0.06 9.43 -15.60
N ILE A 89 0.61 8.40 -15.10
CA ILE A 89 1.72 8.58 -14.16
C ILE A 89 2.92 9.26 -14.84
N ARG A 90 3.21 8.92 -16.11
CA ARG A 90 4.26 9.60 -16.88
C ARG A 90 3.97 11.08 -17.12
N GLU A 91 2.71 11.45 -17.36
CA GLU A 91 2.27 12.86 -17.46
C GLU A 91 2.53 13.66 -16.17
N LEU A 92 2.56 13.00 -15.00
CA LEU A 92 2.91 13.62 -13.72
C LEU A 92 4.43 13.73 -13.49
N GLY A 93 5.25 13.36 -14.49
CA GLY A 93 6.72 13.36 -14.38
C GLY A 93 7.28 12.22 -13.54
N LEU A 94 6.46 11.22 -13.24
CA LEU A 94 6.87 10.03 -12.50
C LEU A 94 7.22 8.91 -13.50
N THR A 95 8.39 8.30 -13.31
CA THR A 95 8.89 7.21 -14.15
C THR A 95 9.15 5.97 -13.31
N GLY A 96 9.21 4.82 -13.97
CA GLY A 96 9.43 3.53 -13.32
C GLY A 96 8.13 2.84 -12.92
N GLY A 97 8.27 1.56 -12.60
CA GLY A 97 7.15 0.68 -12.28
C GLY A 97 6.30 0.27 -13.50
N LYS A 98 5.57 -0.83 -13.36
CA LYS A 98 4.57 -1.30 -14.35
C LYS A 98 3.20 -1.35 -13.69
N SER A 99 2.21 -0.70 -14.31
CA SER A 99 0.84 -0.73 -13.81
C SER A 99 0.16 -2.10 -14.01
N LYS A 100 -0.67 -2.45 -13.04
CA LYS A 100 -1.57 -3.60 -13.03
C LYS A 100 -2.87 -3.18 -12.35
N SER A 101 -3.89 -2.92 -13.15
CA SER A 101 -5.24 -2.63 -12.66
C SER A 101 -5.90 -3.88 -12.08
N LEU A 102 -6.61 -3.72 -10.96
CA LEU A 102 -7.22 -4.84 -10.24
C LEU A 102 -8.70 -4.98 -10.60
N TYR A 103 -9.12 -6.23 -10.75
CA TYR A 103 -10.47 -6.60 -11.15
C TYR A 103 -11.05 -7.65 -10.20
N GLY A 104 -12.34 -7.53 -9.92
CA GLY A 104 -13.13 -8.53 -9.21
C GLY A 104 -14.35 -8.97 -10.02
N ARG A 105 -15.31 -9.59 -9.32
CA ARG A 105 -16.54 -10.11 -9.93
C ARG A 105 -17.31 -9.02 -10.68
N GLU A 106 -17.48 -7.86 -10.04
CA GLU A 106 -18.24 -6.71 -10.53
C GLU A 106 -17.43 -5.77 -11.44
N GLY A 107 -16.21 -6.13 -11.84
CA GLY A 107 -15.35 -5.30 -12.68
C GLY A 107 -14.17 -4.68 -11.96
N HIS A 108 -13.74 -3.52 -12.43
CA HIS A 108 -12.58 -2.79 -11.94
C HIS A 108 -12.75 -2.40 -10.47
N LEU A 109 -11.73 -2.59 -9.62
CA LEU A 109 -11.80 -2.38 -8.17
C LEU A 109 -11.44 -0.94 -7.72
N GLY A 110 -11.37 0.01 -8.64
CA GLY A 110 -10.84 1.36 -8.38
C GLY A 110 -9.38 1.42 -7.92
N ILE A 111 -8.62 0.32 -8.09
CA ILE A 111 -7.23 0.19 -7.65
C ILE A 111 -6.33 -0.21 -8.82
N THR A 112 -5.19 0.46 -8.94
CA THR A 112 -4.08 0.09 -9.81
C THR A 112 -2.81 -0.05 -8.99
N LEU A 113 -2.13 -1.19 -9.13
CA LEU A 113 -0.82 -1.45 -8.53
C LEU A 113 0.28 -1.05 -9.50
N PHE A 114 1.30 -0.34 -9.03
CA PHE A 114 2.54 -0.12 -9.77
C PHE A 114 3.63 -0.99 -9.16
N LYS A 115 4.06 -2.02 -9.89
CA LYS A 115 5.15 -2.92 -9.49
C LYS A 115 6.49 -2.39 -9.96
N PHE A 116 7.43 -2.20 -9.05
CA PHE A 116 8.80 -1.77 -9.35
C PHE A 116 9.78 -2.95 -9.34
N ALA A 117 11.01 -2.69 -9.78
CA ALA A 117 12.10 -3.65 -9.70
C ALA A 117 12.38 -4.02 -8.24
N GLY A 118 12.71 -5.29 -7.98
CA GLY A 118 13.04 -5.80 -6.65
C GLY A 118 14.49 -5.51 -6.27
N ASP A 119 14.92 -4.26 -6.45
CA ASP A 119 16.26 -3.77 -6.15
C ASP A 119 16.20 -2.35 -5.55
N ASP A 120 17.35 -1.82 -5.15
CA ASP A 120 17.43 -0.49 -4.53
C ASP A 120 16.95 0.64 -5.46
N SER A 121 17.10 0.48 -6.78
CA SER A 121 16.61 1.46 -7.75
C SER A 121 15.09 1.47 -7.79
N GLY A 122 14.48 0.30 -7.90
CA GLY A 122 13.03 0.14 -7.86
C GLY A 122 12.42 0.62 -6.54
N LEU A 123 13.12 0.42 -5.40
CA LEU A 123 12.67 0.98 -4.12
C LEU A 123 12.70 2.51 -4.12
N ARG A 124 13.78 3.14 -4.61
CA ARG A 124 13.87 4.60 -4.71
C ARG A 124 12.80 5.19 -5.61
N GLU A 125 12.50 4.54 -6.74
CA GLU A 125 11.44 4.96 -7.66
C GLU A 125 10.04 4.85 -7.01
N ALA A 126 9.76 3.73 -6.33
CA ALA A 126 8.51 3.53 -5.61
C ALA A 126 8.31 4.57 -4.50
N MET A 127 9.36 4.85 -3.72
CA MET A 127 9.33 5.88 -2.68
C MET A 127 9.09 7.27 -3.27
N ARG A 128 9.78 7.64 -4.35
CA ARG A 128 9.59 8.92 -5.04
C ARG A 128 8.14 9.11 -5.48
N MET A 129 7.51 8.07 -6.02
CA MET A 129 6.10 8.10 -6.40
C MET A 129 5.18 8.27 -5.19
N ALA A 130 5.39 7.52 -4.11
CA ALA A 130 4.59 7.64 -2.89
C ALA A 130 4.75 9.04 -2.25
N GLU A 131 5.97 9.57 -2.20
CA GLU A 131 6.27 10.91 -1.69
C GLU A 131 5.62 12.01 -2.53
N TYR A 132 5.57 11.85 -3.86
CA TYR A 132 4.87 12.79 -4.73
C TYR A 132 3.40 12.92 -4.33
N PHE A 133 2.70 11.79 -4.17
CA PHE A 133 1.30 11.79 -3.75
C PHE A 133 1.12 12.37 -2.35
N GLU A 134 2.00 12.07 -1.40
CA GLU A 134 1.94 12.65 -0.06
C GLU A 134 2.14 14.18 -0.09
N LYS A 135 3.11 14.69 -0.87
CA LYS A 135 3.40 16.13 -0.99
C LYS A 135 2.21 16.94 -1.52
N ILE A 136 1.42 16.36 -2.42
CA ILE A 136 0.20 16.99 -2.94
C ILE A 136 -1.04 16.65 -2.09
N ASN A 137 -0.85 16.14 -0.87
CA ASN A 137 -1.90 15.73 0.07
C ASN A 137 -2.87 14.68 -0.49
N ARG A 138 -2.38 13.79 -1.36
CA ARG A 138 -3.12 12.67 -1.97
C ARG A 138 -2.53 11.31 -1.57
N GLY A 139 -1.90 11.24 -0.40
CA GLY A 139 -1.36 9.99 0.16
C GLY A 139 -2.40 9.14 0.90
N ARG A 140 -1.91 8.13 1.63
CA ARG A 140 -2.74 7.12 2.33
C ARG A 140 -3.78 7.74 3.27
N LYS A 141 -3.35 8.68 4.13
CA LYS A 141 -4.24 9.32 5.11
C LYS A 141 -5.35 10.11 4.43
N SER A 142 -5.03 10.78 3.32
CA SER A 142 -6.02 11.53 2.54
C SER A 142 -7.05 10.61 1.90
N TRP A 143 -6.62 9.49 1.32
CA TRP A 143 -7.55 8.51 0.78
C TRP A 143 -8.49 7.94 1.85
N GLY A 144 -7.95 7.60 3.03
CA GLY A 144 -8.76 7.13 4.15
C GLY A 144 -9.87 8.13 4.55
N ARG A 145 -9.56 9.43 4.58
CA ARG A 145 -10.56 10.48 4.84
C ARG A 145 -11.64 10.55 3.76
N VAL A 146 -11.27 10.37 2.49
CA VAL A 146 -12.23 10.37 1.38
C VAL A 146 -13.18 9.18 1.49
N GLN A 147 -12.66 7.97 1.71
CA GLN A 147 -13.49 6.76 1.82
C GLN A 147 -14.50 6.82 2.97
N THR A 148 -14.11 7.35 4.13
CA THR A 148 -15.03 7.47 5.29
C THR A 148 -16.19 8.43 5.06
N ARG A 149 -16.06 9.38 4.12
CA ARG A 149 -17.06 10.42 3.84
C ARG A 149 -18.05 10.03 2.75
N THR A 150 -17.84 8.92 2.04
CA THR A 150 -18.59 8.60 0.80
C THR A 150 -19.19 7.21 0.79
N PRO A 151 -20.38 7.00 1.40
CA PRO A 151 -21.19 5.83 1.14
C PRO A 151 -22.23 6.18 0.07
N SER A 152 -21.85 6.10 -1.21
CA SER A 152 -22.77 5.98 -2.36
C SER A 152 -23.81 7.11 -2.59
N LYS A 153 -23.62 7.92 -3.64
CA LYS A 153 -24.68 8.18 -4.65
C LYS A 153 -24.22 8.95 -5.90
N ASP A 154 -23.14 9.74 -5.86
CA ASP A 154 -22.64 10.45 -7.05
C ASP A 154 -21.16 10.88 -6.94
N ASP A 155 -20.24 9.93 -7.18
CA ASP A 155 -18.79 10.18 -7.12
C ASP A 155 -18.35 11.27 -8.11
N GLU A 156 -19.10 11.45 -9.21
CA GLU A 156 -18.83 12.43 -10.27
C GLU A 156 -19.00 13.90 -9.85
N LYS A 157 -19.66 14.14 -8.71
CA LYS A 157 -19.87 15.47 -8.14
C LYS A 157 -18.95 15.75 -6.95
N ASN A 158 -18.15 14.78 -6.52
CA ASN A 158 -17.29 14.94 -5.36
C ASN A 158 -15.97 15.63 -5.76
N PRO A 159 -15.67 16.83 -5.23
CA PRO A 159 -14.44 17.57 -5.56
C PRO A 159 -13.16 16.88 -5.04
N SER A 160 -13.29 15.90 -4.14
CA SER A 160 -12.16 15.08 -3.68
C SER A 160 -11.86 13.90 -4.61
N LEU A 161 -12.79 13.55 -5.52
CA LEU A 161 -12.63 12.44 -6.46
C LEU A 161 -12.42 12.95 -7.89
N VAL A 162 -12.96 14.13 -8.20
CA VAL A 162 -12.99 14.69 -9.56
C VAL A 162 -12.64 16.15 -9.52
N GLU A 163 -11.69 16.53 -10.34
CA GLU A 163 -11.36 17.92 -10.63
C GLU A 163 -12.04 18.31 -11.95
N VAL A 164 -12.67 19.48 -11.99
CA VAL A 164 -13.31 20.01 -13.20
C VAL A 164 -12.46 21.16 -13.68
N ASP A 165 -11.95 21.07 -14.91
CA ASP A 165 -11.23 22.17 -15.54
C ASP A 165 -12.18 23.35 -15.73
N GLY A 166 -11.86 24.48 -15.09
CA GLY A 166 -12.74 25.66 -15.10
C GLY A 166 -12.89 26.32 -16.47
N ARG A 167 -12.00 26.02 -17.44
CA ARG A 167 -12.03 26.60 -18.79
C ARG A 167 -12.72 25.68 -19.79
N THR A 168 -12.48 24.37 -19.72
CA THR A 168 -13.00 23.40 -20.70
C THR A 168 -14.20 22.61 -20.17
N GLY A 169 -14.44 22.61 -18.86
CA GLY A 169 -15.43 21.74 -18.21
C GLY A 169 -15.01 20.27 -18.16
N GLU A 170 -13.79 19.93 -18.60
CA GLU A 170 -13.31 18.55 -18.62
C GLU A 170 -13.14 18.02 -17.19
N LYS A 171 -13.70 16.84 -16.93
CA LYS A 171 -13.57 16.15 -15.65
C LYS A 171 -12.32 15.27 -15.65
N LYS A 172 -11.41 15.50 -14.71
CA LYS A 172 -10.21 14.70 -14.47
C LYS A 172 -10.29 14.01 -13.12
N ARG A 173 -9.89 12.74 -13.08
CA ARG A 173 -9.88 11.99 -11.82
C ARG A 173 -8.68 12.34 -10.96
N ILE A 174 -8.94 12.46 -9.66
CA ILE A 174 -7.94 12.74 -8.64
C ILE A 174 -7.42 11.41 -8.13
N PHE A 175 -6.16 11.10 -8.41
CA PHE A 175 -5.53 9.87 -7.92
C PHE A 175 -4.92 10.04 -6.55
N TYR A 176 -5.01 8.98 -5.75
CA TYR A 176 -4.38 8.88 -4.43
C TYR A 176 -3.41 7.72 -4.42
N GLY A 177 -2.16 7.96 -4.04
CA GLY A 177 -1.11 6.95 -4.14
C GLY A 177 -0.28 6.81 -2.88
N TYR A 178 0.14 5.60 -2.56
CA TYR A 178 1.02 5.35 -1.42
C TYR A 178 1.79 4.03 -1.57
N LEU A 179 2.93 3.92 -0.88
CA LEU A 179 3.72 2.69 -0.84
C LEU A 179 2.93 1.56 -0.14
N ALA A 180 2.84 0.41 -0.80
CA ALA A 180 2.09 -0.73 -0.31
C ALA A 180 2.80 -1.36 0.90
N THR A 181 2.03 -1.56 1.96
CA THR A 181 2.52 -2.13 3.22
C THR A 181 1.82 -3.44 3.51
N VAL A 182 2.23 -4.10 4.58
CA VAL A 182 1.61 -5.34 5.02
C VAL A 182 0.11 -5.21 5.31
N THR A 183 -0.35 -4.02 5.68
CA THR A 183 -1.78 -3.71 5.90
C THR A 183 -2.58 -3.57 4.61
N ASP A 184 -1.96 -3.74 3.45
CA ASP A 184 -2.61 -3.70 2.14
C ASP A 184 -2.61 -5.06 1.43
N LEU A 185 -2.13 -6.12 2.09
CA LEU A 185 -2.15 -7.46 1.53
C LEU A 185 -3.57 -7.89 1.12
N ASP A 186 -4.59 -7.41 1.83
CA ASP A 186 -6.01 -7.63 1.54
C ASP A 186 -6.46 -6.96 0.22
N LYS A 187 -5.77 -5.90 -0.21
CA LYS A 187 -6.12 -5.12 -1.41
C LYS A 187 -5.44 -5.61 -2.69
N VAL A 188 -4.40 -6.44 -2.58
CA VAL A 188 -3.70 -7.01 -3.75
C VAL A 188 -4.34 -8.33 -4.20
N ASP A 189 -4.28 -8.61 -5.50
CA ASP A 189 -4.77 -9.87 -6.03
C ASP A 189 -3.94 -11.08 -5.55
N MET A 190 -4.54 -12.27 -5.64
CA MET A 190 -3.91 -13.51 -5.17
C MET A 190 -2.60 -13.83 -5.88
N ASP A 191 -2.45 -13.49 -7.16
CA ASP A 191 -1.22 -13.76 -7.92
C ASP A 191 -0.08 -12.88 -7.40
N THR A 192 -0.37 -11.59 -7.18
CA THR A 192 0.56 -10.65 -6.55
C THR A 192 0.95 -11.13 -5.16
N ARG A 193 -0.03 -11.49 -4.32
CA ARG A 193 0.22 -11.96 -2.94
C ARG A 193 1.15 -13.18 -2.88
N LYS A 194 1.00 -14.13 -3.80
CA LYS A 194 1.85 -15.34 -3.87
C LYS A 194 3.28 -15.07 -4.29
N LYS A 195 3.52 -13.96 -5.01
CA LYS A 195 4.82 -13.61 -5.61
C LYS A 195 5.57 -12.55 -4.83
N THR A 196 5.05 -12.13 -3.68
CA THR A 196 5.62 -11.05 -2.87
C THR A 196 6.08 -11.55 -1.51
N THR A 197 7.19 -11.00 -1.02
CA THR A 197 7.63 -11.12 0.37
C THR A 197 7.30 -9.85 1.14
N ILE A 198 7.48 -9.88 2.47
CA ILE A 198 7.37 -8.70 3.33
C ILE A 198 8.76 -8.34 3.82
N GLU A 199 9.20 -7.11 3.55
CA GLU A 199 10.53 -6.62 3.89
C GLU A 199 10.46 -5.38 4.78
N SER A 200 11.49 -5.18 5.60
CA SER A 200 11.62 -3.99 6.46
C SER A 200 12.20 -2.83 5.66
N LEU A 201 11.40 -1.79 5.42
CA LEU A 201 11.83 -0.56 4.75
C LEU A 201 13.01 0.10 5.47
N ARG A 202 13.02 0.06 6.81
CA ARG A 202 14.12 0.59 7.63
C ARG A 202 15.43 -0.14 7.36
N GLU A 203 15.40 -1.46 7.24
CA GLU A 203 16.59 -2.26 6.99
C GLU A 203 17.09 -2.10 5.55
N LEU A 204 16.16 -2.00 4.58
CA LEU A 204 16.51 -1.75 3.18
C LEU A 204 17.16 -0.38 2.97
N THR A 205 16.70 0.65 3.68
CA THR A 205 17.24 2.02 3.56
C THR A 205 18.47 2.27 4.42
N GLY A 206 18.70 1.43 5.45
CA GLY A 206 19.83 1.53 6.39
C GLY A 206 21.12 0.84 5.94
N LYS A 207 21.14 0.09 4.83
CA LYS A 207 22.31 -0.64 4.29
C LYS A 207 23.39 0.27 3.64
N LYS A 208 23.59 1.49 4.14
CA LYS A 208 24.65 2.38 3.66
C LYS A 208 25.98 2.14 4.35
#